data_AF-A0A2G5C4M7-F1
#
_entry.id   AF-A0A2G5C4M7-F1
#
_cell.length_a   1.000
_cell.length_b   1.000
_cell.length_c   1.000
_cell.angle_alpha   90.00
_cell.angle_beta   90.00
_cell.angle_gamma   90.00
#
_symmetry.space_group_name_H-M   'P 1'
#
loop_
_entity.id
_entity.type
_entity.pdbx_description
1 polymer ?
#
loop_
_entity_poly.entity_id
_entity_poly.type
_entity_poly.pdbx_seq_one_letter_code
_entity_poly.pdbx_strand_id
1 'polypeptide(L)'
;MIHNAAYERPKSSALDVTEESLKATFEVNVFGTITLTRLLTPCMLKRGGGHFVVMSSAAGKTPAPGQAVYSASKYALNGYFHSLRSELYKKGIKVTIVCPGPIETSKSGGAPSSGQKGSSEKRVSSERCAELTVVAATHGLKEAWISDQPVLAVMYMVQYMPIIGYWLMDKIGGNRVEAAANKGNTYSLRLLFGHKKTA
;
A
#
# COMPACT_ATOMS: atom_id res chain seq x y z
N MET A 1 -15.00 4.74 10.97
CA MET A 1 -15.01 3.59 10.04
C MET A 1 -13.59 3.33 9.62
N ILE A 2 -13.11 2.09 9.73
CA ILE A 2 -11.77 1.71 9.27
C ILE A 2 -11.93 0.81 8.05
N HIS A 3 -11.51 1.30 6.89
CA HIS A 3 -11.45 0.52 5.66
C HIS A 3 -10.10 -0.18 5.58
N ASN A 4 -10.06 -1.45 6.02
CA ASN A 4 -8.84 -2.26 6.04
C ASN A 4 -8.85 -3.41 5.04
N ALA A 5 -10.03 -3.87 4.60
CA ALA A 5 -10.15 -5.00 3.68
C ALA A 5 -9.38 -4.71 2.38
N ALA A 6 -8.57 -5.68 1.97
CA ALA A 6 -7.85 -5.63 0.71
C ALA A 6 -7.72 -7.03 0.12
N TYR A 7 -7.81 -7.10 -1.19
CA TYR A 7 -7.54 -8.25 -2.00
C TYR A 7 -6.25 -8.01 -2.78
N GLU A 8 -5.34 -8.97 -2.68
CA GLU A 8 -4.10 -9.00 -3.43
C GLU A 8 -3.85 -10.44 -3.89
N ARG A 9 -3.54 -10.59 -5.18
CA ARG A 9 -3.15 -11.86 -5.80
C ARG A 9 -1.62 -11.98 -5.84
N PRO A 10 -1.06 -13.17 -6.13
CA PRO A 10 0.39 -13.34 -6.24
C PRO A 10 0.99 -12.29 -7.18
N LYS A 11 2.17 -11.79 -6.84
CA LYS A 11 2.88 -10.81 -7.68
C LYS A 11 3.10 -11.39 -9.08
N SER A 12 2.79 -10.60 -10.10
CA SER A 12 2.96 -10.95 -11.50
C SER A 12 3.38 -9.74 -12.31
N SER A 13 3.88 -9.95 -13.54
CA SER A 13 4.11 -8.86 -14.47
C SER A 13 2.82 -8.05 -14.67
N ALA A 14 2.95 -6.76 -14.96
CA ALA A 14 1.81 -5.89 -15.24
C ALA A 14 0.98 -6.37 -16.44
N LEU A 15 1.61 -7.06 -17.40
CA LEU A 15 0.97 -7.56 -18.62
C LEU A 15 0.33 -8.94 -18.45
N ASP A 16 0.64 -9.65 -17.37
CA ASP A 16 0.19 -11.03 -17.15
C ASP A 16 -0.99 -11.11 -16.17
N VAL A 17 -1.55 -9.97 -15.76
CA VAL A 17 -2.70 -9.95 -14.84
C VAL A 17 -3.97 -10.29 -15.63
N THR A 18 -4.69 -11.34 -15.20
CA THR A 18 -5.96 -11.70 -15.83
C THR A 18 -7.04 -10.65 -15.56
N GLU A 19 -8.00 -10.54 -16.48
CA GLU A 19 -9.12 -9.61 -16.37
C GLU A 19 -9.96 -9.86 -15.10
N GLU A 20 -10.13 -11.13 -14.72
CA GLU A 20 -10.85 -11.53 -13.50
C GLU A 20 -10.10 -11.06 -12.25
N SER A 21 -8.78 -11.20 -12.22
CA SER A 21 -7.93 -10.74 -11.12
C SER A 21 -7.95 -9.21 -11.01
N LEU A 22 -7.91 -8.52 -12.16
CA LEU A 22 -8.03 -7.07 -12.23
C LEU A 22 -9.34 -6.59 -11.63
N LYS A 23 -10.46 -7.12 -12.13
CA LYS A 23 -11.80 -6.79 -11.65
C LYS A 23 -11.95 -7.09 -10.16
N ALA A 24 -11.59 -8.30 -9.71
CA ALA A 24 -11.68 -8.68 -8.31
C ALA A 24 -10.90 -7.73 -7.38
N THR A 25 -9.73 -7.26 -7.81
CA THR A 25 -8.93 -6.29 -7.04
C THR A 25 -9.64 -4.95 -6.91
N PHE A 26 -10.22 -4.43 -8.00
CA PHE A 26 -10.94 -3.15 -7.97
C PHE A 26 -12.28 -3.25 -7.23
N GLU A 27 -13.03 -4.34 -7.42
CA GLU A 27 -14.29 -4.60 -6.71
C GLU A 27 -14.10 -4.55 -5.20
N VAL A 28 -13.11 -5.29 -4.68
CA VAL A 28 -12.86 -5.32 -3.22
C VAL A 28 -12.21 -4.02 -2.75
N ASN A 29 -11.08 -3.63 -3.35
CA ASN A 29 -10.25 -2.56 -2.78
C ASN A 29 -10.89 -1.19 -2.99
N VAL A 30 -11.53 -0.95 -4.13
CA VAL A 30 -11.98 0.38 -4.55
C VAL A 30 -13.50 0.49 -4.44
N PHE A 31 -14.25 -0.31 -5.21
CA PHE A 31 -15.71 -0.13 -5.31
C PHE A 31 -16.42 -0.47 -4.00
N GLY A 32 -16.04 -1.56 -3.33
CA GLY A 32 -16.58 -1.90 -2.01
C GLY A 32 -16.32 -0.81 -0.97
N THR A 33 -15.08 -0.31 -0.91
CA THR A 33 -14.68 0.78 -0.01
C THR A 33 -15.46 2.08 -0.26
N ILE A 34 -15.56 2.50 -1.53
CA ILE A 34 -16.31 3.70 -1.93
C ILE A 34 -17.80 3.53 -1.64
N THR A 35 -18.37 2.37 -1.95
CA THR A 35 -19.79 2.09 -1.73
C THR A 35 -20.15 2.17 -0.25
N LEU A 36 -19.37 1.51 0.62
CA LEU A 36 -19.55 1.60 2.07
C LEU A 36 -19.40 3.04 2.59
N THR A 37 -18.43 3.79 2.05
CA THR A 37 -18.25 5.21 2.41
C THR A 37 -19.48 6.03 2.06
N ARG A 38 -20.03 5.86 0.85
CA ARG A 38 -21.23 6.56 0.39
C ARG A 38 -22.45 6.22 1.23
N LEU A 39 -22.61 4.96 1.64
CA LEU A 39 -23.71 4.51 2.49
C LEU A 39 -23.61 5.08 3.92
N LEU A 40 -22.40 5.15 4.48
CA LEU A 40 -22.18 5.63 5.85
C LEU A 40 -22.19 7.16 5.97
N THR A 41 -21.77 7.87 4.92
CA THR A 41 -21.59 9.34 4.95
C THR A 41 -22.86 10.09 5.39
N PRO A 42 -24.07 9.81 4.86
CA PRO A 42 -25.30 10.47 5.32
C PRO A 42 -25.54 10.32 6.82
N CYS A 43 -25.30 9.13 7.38
CA CYS A 43 -25.45 8.89 8.82
C CYS A 43 -24.39 9.66 9.63
N MET A 44 -23.15 9.75 9.15
CA MET A 44 -22.11 10.58 9.77
C MET A 44 -22.48 12.07 9.76
N LEU A 45 -23.00 12.56 8.65
CA LEU A 45 -23.43 13.96 8.51
C LEU A 45 -24.61 14.28 9.44
N LYS A 46 -25.62 13.39 9.52
CA LYS A 46 -26.79 13.57 10.40
C LYS A 46 -26.42 13.68 11.89
N ARG A 47 -25.40 12.96 12.34
CA ARG A 47 -24.90 13.04 13.73
C ARG A 47 -23.85 14.15 13.97
N GLY A 48 -23.61 15.00 12.98
CA GLY A 48 -22.69 16.14 13.08
C GLY A 48 -21.22 15.85 12.76
N GLY A 49 -20.87 14.63 12.35
CA GLY A 49 -19.51 14.31 11.92
C GLY A 49 -19.13 12.82 11.97
N GLY A 50 -17.90 12.55 11.55
CA GLY A 50 -17.34 11.21 11.57
C GLY A 50 -15.93 11.15 11.00
N HIS A 51 -15.36 9.95 10.99
CA HIS A 51 -13.99 9.73 10.55
C HIS A 51 -13.88 8.44 9.74
N PHE A 52 -13.35 8.55 8.54
CA PHE A 52 -12.87 7.44 7.73
C PHE A 52 -11.36 7.28 7.89
N VAL A 53 -10.93 6.11 8.35
CA VAL A 53 -9.52 5.69 8.33
C VAL A 53 -9.38 4.69 7.19
N VAL A 54 -8.47 4.95 6.25
CA VAL A 54 -8.40 4.21 4.99
C VAL A 54 -7.02 3.59 4.85
N MET A 55 -6.99 2.26 4.74
CA MET A 55 -5.76 1.51 4.57
C MET A 55 -5.35 1.46 3.10
N SER A 56 -4.42 2.36 2.75
CA SER A 56 -3.74 2.39 1.46
C SER A 56 -2.51 1.49 1.48
N SER A 57 -1.39 1.93 0.93
CA SER A 57 -0.09 1.24 0.94
C SER A 57 1.02 2.19 0.49
N ALA A 58 2.27 1.86 0.78
CA ALA A 58 3.44 2.38 0.05
C ALA A 58 3.27 2.23 -1.47
N ALA A 59 2.63 1.14 -1.93
CA ALA A 59 2.29 0.94 -3.35
C ALA A 59 1.25 1.94 -3.90
N GLY A 60 0.59 2.72 -3.03
CA GLY A 60 -0.25 3.86 -3.41
C GLY A 60 0.52 5.20 -3.49
N LYS A 61 1.84 5.19 -3.27
CA LYS A 61 2.70 6.39 -3.19
C LYS A 61 3.96 6.29 -4.05
N THR A 62 4.46 5.10 -4.29
CA THR A 62 5.64 4.80 -5.12
C THR A 62 5.35 3.62 -6.04
N PRO A 63 6.03 3.49 -7.19
CA PRO A 63 5.96 2.28 -8.01
C PRO A 63 6.24 1.02 -7.19
N ALA A 64 5.44 -0.02 -7.39
CA ALA A 64 5.65 -1.34 -6.81
C ALA A 64 5.66 -2.39 -7.94
N PRO A 65 6.84 -2.67 -8.52
CA PRO A 65 6.98 -3.67 -9.56
C PRO A 65 6.43 -5.03 -9.13
N GLY A 66 5.68 -5.69 -10.02
CA GLY A 66 4.99 -6.94 -9.72
C GLY A 66 3.60 -6.79 -9.09
N GLN A 67 3.18 -5.55 -8.80
CA GLN A 67 1.92 -5.23 -8.10
C GLN A 67 1.16 -4.09 -8.79
N ALA A 68 1.21 -4.01 -10.12
CA ALA A 68 0.68 -2.87 -10.88
C ALA A 68 -0.82 -2.60 -10.60
N VAL A 69 -1.67 -3.62 -10.69
CA VAL A 69 -3.11 -3.51 -10.44
C VAL A 69 -3.41 -3.17 -8.97
N TYR A 70 -2.72 -3.82 -8.02
CA TYR A 70 -2.84 -3.51 -6.61
C TYR A 70 -2.45 -2.04 -6.33
N SER A 71 -1.33 -1.59 -6.89
CA SER A 71 -0.87 -0.19 -6.80
C SER A 71 -1.93 0.76 -7.34
N ALA A 72 -2.46 0.50 -8.54
CA ALA A 72 -3.53 1.30 -9.13
C ALA A 72 -4.75 1.42 -8.19
N SER A 73 -5.17 0.30 -7.56
CA SER A 73 -6.26 0.32 -6.58
C SER A 73 -5.97 1.20 -5.36
N LYS A 74 -4.73 1.20 -4.86
CA LYS A 74 -4.32 2.02 -3.71
C LYS A 74 -4.16 3.50 -4.07
N TYR A 75 -3.69 3.82 -5.27
CA TYR A 75 -3.72 5.18 -5.80
C TYR A 75 -5.16 5.70 -5.98
N ALA A 76 -6.08 4.86 -6.47
CA ALA A 76 -7.49 5.22 -6.59
C ALA A 76 -8.12 5.56 -5.23
N LEU A 77 -7.81 4.79 -4.18
CA LEU A 77 -8.22 5.11 -2.81
C LEU A 77 -7.66 6.46 -2.34
N ASN A 78 -6.36 6.71 -2.57
CA ASN A 78 -5.73 7.97 -2.18
C ASN A 78 -6.42 9.17 -2.87
N GLY A 79 -6.65 9.08 -4.18
CA GLY A 79 -7.35 10.11 -4.94
C GLY A 79 -8.76 10.36 -4.42
N TYR A 80 -9.57 9.30 -4.30
CA TYR A 80 -10.96 9.41 -3.85
C TYR A 80 -11.08 10.04 -2.46
N PHE A 81 -10.31 9.54 -1.49
CA PHE A 81 -10.43 9.97 -0.11
C PHE A 81 -9.79 11.33 0.18
N HIS A 82 -8.76 11.74 -0.58
CA HIS A 82 -8.28 13.11 -0.54
C HIS A 82 -9.34 14.11 -1.03
N SER A 83 -10.04 13.79 -2.12
CA SER A 83 -11.13 14.63 -2.63
C SER A 83 -12.32 14.68 -1.66
N LEU A 84 -12.80 13.52 -1.19
CA LEU A 84 -13.89 13.41 -0.22
C LEU A 84 -13.61 14.24 1.05
N ARG A 85 -12.38 14.14 1.57
CA ARG A 85 -11.94 14.94 2.73
C ARG A 85 -12.06 16.43 2.46
N SER A 86 -11.61 16.89 1.29
CA SER A 86 -11.65 18.31 0.92
C SER A 86 -13.10 18.82 0.82
N GLU A 87 -13.98 18.04 0.19
CA GLU A 87 -15.39 18.37 0.00
C GLU A 87 -16.18 18.44 1.32
N LEU A 88 -15.88 17.54 2.25
CA LEU A 88 -16.68 17.35 3.47
C LEU A 88 -16.02 17.89 4.75
N TYR A 89 -14.84 18.51 4.65
CA TYR A 89 -14.09 19.01 5.80
C TYR A 89 -14.93 19.93 6.70
N LYS A 90 -15.60 20.93 6.11
CA LYS A 90 -16.46 21.88 6.84
C LYS A 90 -17.74 21.24 7.39
N LYS A 91 -18.08 20.02 6.96
CA LYS A 91 -19.24 19.25 7.41
C LYS A 91 -18.90 18.24 8.52
N GLY A 92 -17.71 18.35 9.12
CA GLY A 92 -17.29 17.51 10.24
C GLY A 92 -16.81 16.10 9.85
N ILE A 93 -16.59 15.83 8.56
CA ILE A 93 -16.05 14.54 8.10
C ILE A 93 -14.52 14.62 8.02
N LYS A 94 -13.86 13.81 8.84
CA LYS A 94 -12.42 13.62 8.84
C LYS A 94 -12.03 12.39 8.02
N VAL A 95 -10.82 12.43 7.47
CA VAL A 95 -10.23 11.32 6.74
C VAL A 95 -8.76 11.21 7.12
N THR A 96 -8.32 10.00 7.47
CA THR A 96 -6.91 9.64 7.65
C THR A 96 -6.57 8.53 6.68
N ILE A 97 -5.63 8.78 5.78
CA ILE A 97 -5.10 7.77 4.88
C ILE A 97 -3.83 7.18 5.49
N VAL A 98 -3.77 5.87 5.61
CA VAL A 98 -2.59 5.17 6.14
C VAL A 98 -1.89 4.48 4.97
N CYS A 99 -0.59 4.71 4.82
CA CYS A 99 0.24 4.13 3.77
C CYS A 99 1.34 3.25 4.40
N PRO A 100 1.04 1.99 4.74
CA PRO A 100 2.05 1.09 5.28
C PRO A 100 3.00 0.58 4.21
N GLY A 101 4.27 0.39 4.58
CA GLY A 101 5.22 -0.44 3.84
C GLY A 101 5.02 -1.93 4.12
N PRO A 102 6.06 -2.76 3.94
CA PRO A 102 6.02 -4.19 4.28
C PRO A 102 5.69 -4.42 5.77
N ILE A 103 4.61 -5.16 6.04
CA ILE A 103 4.15 -5.52 7.39
C ILE A 103 4.38 -7.01 7.65
N GLU A 104 4.79 -7.35 8.88
CA GLU A 104 4.80 -8.73 9.36
C GLU A 104 3.37 -9.15 9.69
N THR A 105 2.77 -9.96 8.82
CA THR A 105 1.47 -10.57 9.09
C THR A 105 1.65 -12.07 9.31
N SER A 106 1.10 -12.57 10.42
CA SER A 106 0.99 -14.02 10.62
C SER A 106 0.05 -14.58 9.55
N LYS A 107 0.56 -15.42 8.64
CA LYS A 107 -0.30 -16.14 7.70
C LYS A 107 -1.19 -17.10 8.50
N SER A 108 -2.44 -16.72 8.78
CA SER A 108 -3.40 -17.67 9.34
C SER A 108 -3.80 -18.69 8.26
N GLY A 109 -3.40 -19.96 8.42
CA GLY A 109 -4.15 -21.09 7.86
C GLY A 109 -3.79 -21.60 6.46
N GLY A 110 -2.59 -21.38 5.93
CA GLY A 110 -2.13 -22.06 4.70
C GLY A 110 -0.83 -22.82 4.98
N ALA A 111 -0.78 -24.11 4.61
CA ALA A 111 0.26 -25.10 4.87
C ALA A 111 1.70 -24.56 5.03
N PRO A 112 2.51 -25.15 5.93
CA PRO A 112 3.89 -24.73 6.11
C PRO A 112 4.63 -24.95 4.79
N SER A 113 4.98 -23.86 4.10
CA SER A 113 6.00 -23.92 3.07
C SER A 113 7.33 -24.18 3.78
N SER A 114 7.63 -25.45 3.96
CA SER A 114 8.92 -25.97 4.39
C SER A 114 10.05 -25.25 3.64
N GLY A 115 10.94 -24.59 4.39
CA GLY A 115 12.28 -24.23 3.90
C GLY A 115 12.57 -22.77 3.53
N GLN A 116 11.80 -21.77 3.95
CA GLN A 116 12.17 -20.36 3.67
C GLN A 116 13.17 -19.81 4.70
N LYS A 117 14.46 -20.09 4.50
CA LYS A 117 15.56 -19.35 5.14
C LYS A 117 15.47 -17.86 4.75
N GLY A 118 15.06 -17.06 5.73
CA GLY A 118 15.25 -15.61 5.93
C GLY A 118 15.47 -14.70 4.72
N SER A 119 14.43 -13.98 4.30
CA SER A 119 14.66 -12.66 3.70
C SER A 119 14.92 -11.65 4.81
N SER A 120 16.09 -11.01 4.80
CA SER A 120 16.48 -9.87 5.67
C SER A 120 15.69 -8.59 5.32
N GLU A 121 14.37 -8.68 5.17
CA GLU A 121 13.50 -7.53 4.98
C GLU A 121 13.07 -7.03 6.35
N LYS A 122 13.50 -5.81 6.75
CA LYS A 122 12.90 -5.13 7.91
C LYS A 122 11.45 -4.83 7.58
N ARG A 123 10.55 -5.37 8.39
CA ARG A 123 9.11 -5.23 8.27
C ARG A 123 8.59 -4.66 9.59
N VAL A 124 7.60 -3.79 9.50
CA VAL A 124 6.94 -3.27 10.69
C VAL A 124 5.98 -4.33 11.20
N SER A 125 5.94 -4.58 12.50
CA SER A 125 4.99 -5.56 13.05
C SER A 125 3.53 -5.12 12.85
N SER A 126 2.60 -6.07 12.77
CA SER A 126 1.17 -5.78 12.67
C SER A 126 0.67 -4.93 13.85
N GLU A 127 1.16 -5.20 15.06
CA GLU A 127 0.78 -4.50 16.28
C GLU A 127 1.22 -3.04 16.22
N ARG A 128 2.47 -2.80 15.80
CA ARG A 128 3.01 -1.45 15.66
C ARG A 128 2.29 -0.67 14.57
N CYS A 129 1.95 -1.32 13.46
CA CYS A 129 1.17 -0.69 12.39
C CYS A 129 -0.23 -0.31 12.86
N ALA A 130 -0.90 -1.18 13.64
CA ALA A 130 -2.21 -0.91 14.22
C ALA A 130 -2.16 0.24 15.24
N GLU A 131 -1.17 0.22 16.14
CA GLU A 131 -0.95 1.27 17.13
C GLU A 131 -0.78 2.64 16.44
N LEU A 132 0.14 2.73 15.49
CA LEU A 132 0.40 3.98 14.75
C LEU A 132 -0.81 4.43 13.91
N THR A 133 -1.61 3.49 13.41
CA THR A 133 -2.88 3.81 12.72
C THR A 133 -3.87 4.48 13.68
N VAL A 134 -4.03 3.94 14.89
CA VAL A 134 -4.91 4.52 15.91
C VAL A 134 -4.39 5.89 16.37
N VAL A 135 -3.08 6.03 16.58
CA VAL A 135 -2.46 7.32 16.92
C VAL A 135 -2.71 8.35 15.82
N ALA A 136 -2.51 8.00 14.55
CA ALA A 136 -2.77 8.89 13.42
C ALA A 136 -4.24 9.31 13.32
N ALA A 137 -5.16 8.37 13.51
CA ALA A 137 -6.59 8.63 13.47
C ALA A 137 -7.04 9.53 14.63
N THR A 138 -6.63 9.23 15.86
CA THR A 138 -7.00 10.01 17.06
C THR A 138 -6.51 11.46 16.99
N HIS A 139 -5.32 11.68 16.43
CA HIS A 139 -4.75 13.01 16.22
C HIS A 139 -5.27 13.71 14.95
N GLY A 140 -6.14 13.06 14.16
CA GLY A 140 -6.72 13.64 12.95
C GLY A 140 -5.69 13.91 11.85
N LEU A 141 -4.62 13.11 11.79
CA LEU A 141 -3.64 13.22 10.71
C LEU A 141 -4.31 12.93 9.37
N LYS A 142 -3.98 13.71 8.34
CA LYS A 142 -4.55 13.54 7.00
C LYS A 142 -3.99 12.31 6.30
N GLU A 143 -2.69 12.07 6.50
CA GLU A 143 -1.94 10.96 5.91
C GLU A 143 -0.87 10.48 6.92
N ALA A 144 -0.64 9.17 7.01
CA ALA A 144 0.38 8.56 7.87
C ALA A 144 1.15 7.49 7.11
N TRP A 145 2.49 7.60 7.03
CA TRP A 145 3.35 6.63 6.36
C TRP A 145 4.04 5.77 7.42
N ILE A 146 3.75 4.47 7.41
CA ILE A 146 4.20 3.55 8.45
C ILE A 146 5.10 2.51 7.79
N SER A 147 6.42 2.72 7.83
CA SER A 147 7.38 1.79 7.26
C SER A 147 8.75 1.99 7.87
N ASP A 148 9.52 0.92 7.91
CA ASP A 148 10.96 0.99 8.17
C ASP A 148 11.75 1.44 6.93
N GLN A 149 13.00 1.81 7.18
CA GLN A 149 13.99 2.07 6.13
C GLN A 149 14.46 0.77 5.47
N PRO A 150 14.75 0.77 4.15
CA PRO A 150 14.86 1.93 3.26
C PRO A 150 13.55 2.36 2.56
N VAL A 151 12.45 1.62 2.77
CA VAL A 151 11.19 1.85 2.04
C VAL A 151 10.64 3.24 2.31
N LEU A 152 10.67 3.69 3.57
CA LEU A 152 10.20 5.02 3.93
C LEU A 152 10.99 6.13 3.19
N ALA A 153 12.32 6.04 3.12
CA ALA A 153 13.12 7.01 2.37
C ALA A 153 12.78 7.03 0.88
N VAL A 154 12.54 5.86 0.26
CA VAL A 154 12.12 5.79 -1.14
C VAL A 154 10.76 6.45 -1.35
N MET A 155 9.80 6.24 -0.43
CA MET A 155 8.49 6.91 -0.50
C MET A 155 8.66 8.45 -0.48
N TYR A 156 9.50 8.98 0.41
CA TYR A 156 9.80 10.42 0.45
C TYR A 156 10.49 10.90 -0.83
N MET A 157 11.47 10.15 -1.32
CA MET A 157 12.20 10.49 -2.54
C MET A 157 11.28 10.54 -3.76
N VAL A 158 10.40 9.56 -3.96
CA VAL A 158 9.45 9.56 -5.08
C VAL A 158 8.43 10.69 -4.95
N GLN A 159 7.97 10.99 -3.74
CA GLN A 159 6.98 12.04 -3.51
C GLN A 159 7.52 13.47 -3.72
N TYR A 160 8.76 13.73 -3.30
CA TYR A 160 9.33 15.09 -3.25
C TYR A 160 10.48 15.33 -4.23
N MET A 161 11.09 14.28 -4.76
CA MET A 161 12.16 14.33 -5.76
C MET A 161 11.85 13.35 -6.91
N PRO A 162 10.70 13.51 -7.61
CA PRO A 162 10.17 12.50 -8.52
C PRO A 162 11.14 12.12 -9.64
N ILE A 163 11.90 13.07 -10.19
CA ILE A 163 12.90 12.79 -11.24
C ILE A 163 13.91 11.74 -10.75
N ILE A 164 14.46 11.94 -9.55
CA ILE A 164 15.45 11.04 -8.96
C ILE A 164 14.79 9.76 -8.45
N GLY A 165 13.62 9.88 -7.82
CA GLY A 165 12.86 8.75 -7.29
C GLY A 165 12.42 7.77 -8.38
N TYR A 166 11.82 8.25 -9.46
CA TYR A 166 11.41 7.39 -10.57
C TYR A 166 12.61 6.81 -11.32
N TRP A 167 13.65 7.61 -11.58
CA TRP A 167 14.89 7.09 -12.16
C TRP A 167 15.49 5.93 -11.34
N LEU A 168 15.51 6.08 -10.01
CA LEU A 168 15.95 5.04 -9.10
C LEU A 168 15.06 3.79 -9.19
N MET A 169 13.74 3.99 -9.17
CA MET A 169 12.77 2.90 -9.21
C MET A 169 12.79 2.14 -10.54
N ASP A 170 13.01 2.82 -11.66
CA ASP A 170 13.11 2.22 -13.00
C ASP A 170 14.37 1.35 -13.11
N LYS A 171 15.50 1.78 -12.50
CA LYS A 171 16.74 0.98 -12.44
C LYS A 171 16.59 -0.31 -11.64
N ILE A 172 15.78 -0.30 -10.58
CA ILE A 172 15.57 -1.46 -9.70
C ILE A 172 14.39 -2.32 -10.17
N GLY A 173 13.50 -1.77 -11.02
CA GLY A 173 12.20 -2.32 -11.37
C GLY A 173 12.24 -3.76 -11.89
N GLY A 174 13.02 -4.01 -12.95
CA GLY A 174 13.16 -5.34 -13.55
C GLY A 174 13.71 -6.38 -12.57
N ASN A 175 14.76 -6.01 -11.83
CA ASN A 175 15.41 -6.87 -10.83
C ASN A 175 14.44 -7.26 -9.69
N ARG A 176 13.44 -6.42 -9.36
CA ARG A 176 12.42 -6.73 -8.33
C ARG A 176 11.38 -7.71 -8.80
N VAL A 177 10.99 -7.64 -10.07
CA VAL A 177 10.04 -8.60 -10.67
C VAL A 177 10.70 -9.98 -10.73
N GLU A 178 11.95 -10.04 -11.16
CA GLU A 178 12.74 -11.29 -11.17
C GLU A 178 12.98 -11.83 -9.76
N ALA A 179 13.32 -10.97 -8.79
CA ALA A 179 13.46 -11.38 -7.40
C ALA A 179 12.13 -11.88 -6.80
N ALA A 180 11.00 -11.27 -7.15
CA ALA A 180 9.68 -11.73 -6.71
C ALA A 180 9.34 -13.12 -7.29
N ALA A 181 9.66 -13.36 -8.57
CA ALA A 181 9.51 -14.67 -9.21
C ALA A 181 10.39 -15.74 -8.53
N ASN A 182 11.61 -15.36 -8.11
CA ASN A 182 12.58 -16.23 -7.45
C ASN A 182 12.46 -16.30 -5.92
N LYS A 183 11.38 -15.77 -5.32
CA LYS A 183 11.17 -15.70 -3.85
C LYS A 183 12.29 -14.98 -3.07
N GLY A 184 13.04 -14.09 -3.71
CA GLY A 184 14.11 -13.28 -3.12
C GLY A 184 13.62 -12.01 -2.42
N ASN A 185 14.53 -11.32 -1.72
CA ASN A 185 14.26 -10.03 -1.07
C ASN A 185 14.04 -8.95 -2.12
N THR A 186 12.82 -8.38 -2.19
CA THR A 186 12.44 -7.38 -3.19
C THR A 186 12.75 -5.95 -2.76
N TYR A 187 13.25 -5.71 -1.55
CA TYR A 187 13.53 -4.37 -1.01
C TYR A 187 15.01 -4.14 -0.67
N SER A 188 15.89 -5.06 -1.07
CA SER A 188 17.33 -4.98 -0.80
C SER A 188 18.02 -3.90 -1.63
N LEU A 189 18.90 -3.10 -0.99
CA LEU A 189 19.78 -2.15 -1.67
C LEU A 189 20.74 -2.84 -2.68
N ARG A 190 20.97 -4.15 -2.57
CA ARG A 190 21.77 -4.91 -3.54
C ARG A 190 21.13 -4.96 -4.93
N LEU A 191 19.82 -4.75 -5.03
CA LEU A 191 19.10 -4.72 -6.31
C LEU A 191 19.45 -3.48 -7.15
N LEU A 192 20.09 -2.46 -6.56
CA LEU A 192 20.62 -1.28 -7.26
C LEU A 192 21.84 -1.60 -8.14
N PHE A 193 22.62 -2.60 -7.78
CA PHE A 193 23.94 -2.83 -8.37
C PHE A 193 23.97 -3.92 -9.45
N GLY A 194 22.83 -4.60 -9.69
CA GLY A 194 22.73 -5.72 -10.63
C GLY A 194 23.64 -6.90 -10.26
N HIS A 195 23.29 -8.12 -10.68
CA HIS A 195 24.32 -9.15 -10.77
C HIS A 195 25.27 -8.74 -11.89
N LYS A 196 26.49 -8.34 -11.55
CA LYS A 196 27.60 -8.44 -12.52
C LYS A 196 27.61 -9.90 -12.96
N LYS A 197 27.24 -10.18 -14.21
CA LYS A 197 27.58 -11.45 -14.86
C LYS A 197 29.09 -11.58 -14.73
N THR A 198 29.57 -12.45 -13.85
CA THR A 198 30.91 -13.00 -13.96
C THR A 198 30.96 -13.73 -15.30
N ALA A 199 31.74 -13.18 -16.22
CA ALA A 199 32.16 -13.84 -17.45
C ALA A 199 32.92 -15.13 -17.12
#